data_AF-A0A1C3NYV5-F1
#
_entry.id   AF-A0A1C3NYV5-F1
#
_cell.length_a   1.000
_cell.length_b   1.000
_cell.length_c   1.000
_cell.angle_alpha   90.00
_cell.angle_beta   90.00
_cell.angle_gamma   90.00
#
_symmetry.space_group_name_H-M   'P 1'
#
loop_
_entity.id
_entity.type
_entity.pdbx_description
1 polymer ?
#
loop_
_entity_poly.entity_id
_entity_poly.type
_entity_poly.pdbx_seq_one_letter_code
_entity_poly.pdbx_strand_id
1 'polypeptide(L)'
;MTIRGGTATGGIPHHWKWFVAYTESGRAVNGWILIAKGGWGFAGHVVKDGVTVPISHIKHRAFYNDDMTQRRLDAELVDITGESTHLALDSYGVVRLPTDDRTATEIWEAACTATIDGEVGSGQFETHWPTPYLQHLIESKA
;
A
#
# COMPACT_ATOMS: atom_id res chain seq x y z
N MET A 1 12.34 -10.33 -13.18
CA MET A 1 12.74 -10.68 -11.80
C MET A 1 11.59 -10.30 -10.88
N THR A 2 10.74 -11.26 -10.53
CA THR A 2 9.60 -11.03 -9.61
C THR A 2 10.11 -11.19 -8.19
N ILE A 3 9.99 -10.16 -7.37
CA ILE A 3 10.27 -10.26 -5.94
C ILE A 3 9.13 -11.08 -5.32
N ARG A 4 9.34 -12.39 -5.14
CA ARG A 4 8.43 -13.26 -4.39
C ARG A 4 8.66 -13.00 -2.90
N GLY A 5 7.58 -12.84 -2.14
CA GLY A 5 7.55 -12.47 -0.72
C GLY A 5 8.19 -13.47 0.25
N GLY A 6 9.49 -13.69 0.12
CA GLY A 6 10.35 -14.37 1.07
C GLY A 6 11.72 -13.71 1.05
N THR A 7 12.02 -12.94 2.09
CA THR A 7 13.36 -12.46 2.48
C THR A 7 14.38 -12.25 1.34
N ALA A 8 14.09 -11.35 0.40
CA ALA A 8 15.08 -10.90 -0.57
C ALA A 8 15.83 -9.67 -0.02
N THR A 9 16.83 -9.95 0.83
CA THR A 9 18.04 -9.14 1.12
C THR A 9 17.89 -7.62 1.23
N GLY A 10 17.78 -7.12 2.47
CA GLY A 10 18.62 -6.04 3.03
C GLY A 10 18.97 -4.83 2.17
N GLY A 11 18.01 -4.25 1.45
CA GLY A 11 18.17 -2.98 0.75
C GLY A 11 17.13 -1.98 1.25
N ILE A 12 17.53 -0.72 1.41
CA ILE A 12 16.60 0.39 1.68
C ILE A 12 15.69 0.53 0.45
N PRO A 13 14.36 0.41 0.58
CA PRO A 13 13.45 0.58 -0.55
C PRO A 13 13.50 1.99 -1.11
N HIS A 14 13.22 2.15 -2.39
CA HIS A 14 12.99 3.49 -2.96
C HIS A 14 11.61 4.02 -2.57
N HIS A 15 10.61 3.13 -2.52
CA HIS A 15 9.26 3.44 -2.07
C HIS A 15 8.59 2.14 -1.61
N TRP A 16 7.71 2.22 -0.63
CA TRP A 16 6.74 1.17 -0.40
C TRP A 16 5.36 1.74 -0.07
N LYS A 17 4.36 0.89 -0.28
CA LYS A 17 3.04 1.03 0.29
C LYS A 17 2.71 -0.25 1.04
N TRP A 18 2.32 -0.13 2.29
CA TRP A 18 1.66 -1.20 3.01
C TRP A 18 0.21 -0.82 3.24
N PHE A 19 -0.70 -1.78 3.21
CA PHE A 19 -2.10 -1.53 3.49
C PHE A 19 -2.78 -2.75 4.10
N VAL A 20 -3.79 -2.48 4.91
CA VAL A 20 -4.67 -3.49 5.49
C VAL A 20 -6.09 -2.94 5.52
N ALA A 21 -7.07 -3.80 5.25
CA ALA A 21 -8.47 -3.45 5.39
C ALA A 21 -9.30 -4.68 5.74
N TYR A 22 -10.45 -4.44 6.36
CA TYR A 22 -11.39 -5.48 6.75
C TYR A 22 -12.83 -4.97 6.73
N THR A 23 -13.78 -5.88 6.53
CA THR A 23 -15.21 -5.61 6.60
C THR A 23 -15.85 -6.36 7.77
N GLU A 24 -17.11 -6.03 8.08
CA GLU A 24 -17.86 -6.71 9.14
C GLU A 24 -18.13 -8.18 8.82
N SER A 25 -18.32 -8.54 7.54
CA SER A 25 -18.51 -9.94 7.12
C SER A 25 -17.27 -10.82 7.31
N GLY A 26 -16.11 -10.22 7.60
CA GLY A 26 -14.85 -10.92 7.77
C GLY A 26 -13.99 -11.00 6.50
N ARG A 27 -14.35 -10.28 5.43
CA ARG A 27 -13.40 -10.05 4.33
C ARG A 27 -12.24 -9.22 4.85
N ALA A 28 -11.03 -9.59 4.48
CA ALA A 28 -9.85 -8.82 4.84
C ALA A 28 -8.79 -8.88 3.76
N VAL A 29 -7.94 -7.85 3.70
CA VAL A 29 -6.76 -7.81 2.84
C VAL A 29 -5.58 -7.29 3.63
N ASN A 30 -4.40 -7.83 3.36
CA ASN A 30 -3.12 -7.26 3.78
C ASN A 30 -2.22 -7.26 2.56
N GLY A 31 -1.68 -6.11 2.18
CA GLY A 31 -0.91 -5.96 0.96
C GLY A 31 0.34 -5.11 1.16
N TRP A 32 1.39 -5.46 0.44
CA TRP A 32 2.63 -4.71 0.35
C TRP A 32 3.01 -4.54 -1.12
N ILE A 33 3.35 -3.30 -1.49
CA ILE A 33 3.86 -2.91 -2.80
C ILE A 33 5.25 -2.31 -2.57
N LEU A 34 6.27 -2.91 -3.16
CA LEU A 34 7.67 -2.53 -2.95
C LEU A 34 8.33 -2.12 -4.26
N ILE A 35 9.03 -0.98 -4.26
CA ILE A 35 9.93 -0.59 -5.35
C ILE A 35 11.35 -0.51 -4.80
N ALA A 36 12.26 -1.30 -5.38
CA ALA A 36 13.66 -1.31 -5.01
C ALA A 36 14.54 -1.72 -6.20
N LYS A 37 15.64 -0.98 -6.45
CA LYS A 37 16.65 -1.30 -7.47
C LYS A 37 16.08 -1.60 -8.86
N GLY A 38 15.03 -0.88 -9.27
CA GLY A 38 14.34 -1.07 -10.56
C GLY A 38 13.36 -2.25 -10.60
N GLY A 39 13.23 -3.00 -9.51
CA GLY A 39 12.24 -4.07 -9.36
C GLY A 39 10.95 -3.58 -8.69
N TRP A 40 9.85 -4.24 -9.05
CA TRP A 40 8.56 -4.09 -8.41
C TRP A 40 8.15 -5.42 -7.76
N GLY A 41 7.96 -5.40 -6.44
CA GLY A 41 7.54 -6.53 -5.62
C GLY A 41 6.14 -6.37 -5.03
N PHE A 42 5.52 -7.52 -4.77
CA PHE A 42 4.22 -7.64 -4.11
C PHE A 42 4.28 -8.74 -3.05
N ALA A 43 3.60 -8.53 -1.94
CA ALA A 43 3.37 -9.55 -0.92
C ALA A 43 2.03 -9.28 -0.24
N GLY A 44 1.49 -10.29 0.43
CA GLY A 44 0.25 -10.16 1.18
C GLY A 44 -0.70 -11.32 0.99
N HIS A 45 -1.92 -11.14 1.46
CA HIS A 45 -3.01 -12.11 1.37
C HIS A 45 -4.37 -11.43 1.33
N VAL A 46 -5.36 -12.16 0.83
CA VAL A 46 -6.78 -11.85 0.97
C VAL A 46 -7.42 -12.90 1.88
N VAL A 47 -8.45 -12.51 2.63
CA VAL A 47 -9.30 -13.40 3.42
C VAL A 47 -10.70 -13.31 2.85
N LYS A 48 -11.23 -14.43 2.34
CA LYS A 48 -12.58 -14.57 1.81
C LYS A 48 -13.21 -15.81 2.43
N ASP A 49 -14.43 -15.67 2.97
CA ASP A 49 -15.16 -16.75 3.62
C ASP A 49 -14.33 -17.51 4.69
N GLY A 50 -13.50 -16.76 5.43
CA GLY A 50 -12.60 -17.31 6.46
C GLY A 50 -11.34 -18.00 5.95
N VAL A 51 -11.09 -18.02 4.63
CA VAL A 51 -9.91 -18.64 4.02
C VAL A 51 -8.89 -17.57 3.63
N THR A 52 -7.67 -17.72 4.13
CA THR A 52 -6.54 -16.85 3.78
C THR A 52 -5.82 -17.37 2.55
N VAL A 53 -5.74 -16.56 1.49
CA VAL A 53 -5.10 -16.91 0.22
C VAL A 53 -3.99 -15.90 -0.10
N PRO A 54 -2.75 -16.35 -0.40
CA PRO A 54 -1.65 -15.46 -0.77
C PRO A 54 -1.91 -14.68 -2.06
N ILE A 55 -1.43 -13.44 -2.12
CA ILE A 55 -1.49 -12.59 -3.31
C ILE A 55 -0.36 -12.95 -4.28
N SER A 56 -0.67 -13.05 -5.56
CA SER A 56 0.31 -13.25 -6.64
C SER A 56 0.75 -11.93 -7.29
N HIS A 57 -0.16 -10.96 -7.43
CA HIS A 57 0.10 -9.66 -8.03
C HIS A 57 -0.89 -8.58 -7.54
N ILE A 58 -0.46 -7.31 -7.54
CA ILE A 58 -1.33 -6.17 -7.23
C ILE A 58 -1.22 -5.15 -8.36
N LYS A 59 -2.33 -4.86 -9.03
CA LYS A 59 -2.43 -3.64 -9.85
C LYS A 59 -2.95 -2.55 -8.96
N HIS A 60 -2.43 -1.33 -9.09
CA HIS A 60 -2.91 -0.23 -8.26
C HIS A 60 -2.74 1.12 -8.94
N ARG A 61 -3.52 2.08 -8.46
CA ARG A 61 -3.37 3.50 -8.71
C ARG A 61 -3.58 4.25 -7.41
N ALA A 62 -2.62 5.12 -7.09
CA ALA A 62 -2.75 6.07 -5.99
C ALA A 62 -3.13 7.45 -6.53
N PHE A 63 -3.91 8.19 -5.75
CA PHE A 63 -4.26 9.57 -6.00
C PHE A 63 -3.78 10.40 -4.81
N TYR A 64 -3.24 11.57 -5.10
CA TYR A 64 -2.60 12.43 -4.11
C TYR A 64 -3.28 13.80 -4.06
N ASN A 65 -3.16 14.48 -2.94
CA ASN A 65 -3.38 15.92 -2.83
C ASN A 65 -2.11 16.67 -3.27
N ASP A 66 -2.20 18.00 -3.35
CA ASP A 66 -1.09 18.87 -3.77
C ASP A 66 0.16 18.75 -2.86
N ASP A 67 -0.03 18.39 -1.59
CA ASP A 67 1.07 18.14 -0.64
C ASP A 67 1.60 16.70 -0.68
N MET A 68 1.24 15.96 -1.73
CA MET A 68 1.55 14.54 -1.93
C MET A 68 0.99 13.59 -0.87
N THR A 69 0.07 14.05 0.01
CA THR A 69 -0.66 13.10 0.87
C THR A 69 -1.54 12.23 -0.02
N GLN A 70 -1.36 10.90 0.07
CA GLN A 70 -2.20 9.98 -0.67
C GLN A 70 -3.62 10.12 -0.15
N ARG A 71 -4.56 10.46 -1.02
CA ARG A 71 -5.99 10.58 -0.67
C ARG A 71 -6.78 9.32 -0.97
N ARG A 72 -6.33 8.53 -1.96
CA ARG A 72 -6.97 7.27 -2.36
C ARG A 72 -5.98 6.24 -2.85
N LEU A 73 -6.19 4.98 -2.48
CA LEU A 73 -5.65 3.80 -3.14
C LEU A 73 -6.79 3.08 -3.84
N ASP A 74 -6.63 2.78 -5.13
CA ASP A 74 -7.50 1.89 -5.89
C ASP A 74 -6.67 0.70 -6.37
N ALA A 75 -7.01 -0.51 -5.97
CA ALA A 75 -6.19 -1.69 -6.18
C ALA A 75 -7.00 -2.93 -6.60
N GLU A 76 -6.40 -3.73 -7.46
CA GLU A 76 -6.86 -5.06 -7.84
C GLU A 76 -5.82 -6.06 -7.33
N LEU A 77 -6.19 -6.87 -6.33
CA LEU A 77 -5.34 -7.89 -5.73
C LEU A 77 -5.71 -9.23 -6.37
N VAL A 78 -4.79 -9.82 -7.12
CA VAL A 78 -4.97 -11.14 -7.73
C VAL A 78 -4.28 -12.18 -6.86
N ASP A 79 -5.00 -13.19 -6.40
CA ASP A 79 -4.44 -14.25 -5.56
C ASP A 79 -3.73 -15.35 -6.37
N ILE A 80 -3.17 -16.35 -5.69
CA ILE A 80 -2.47 -17.46 -6.35
C ILE A 80 -3.39 -18.43 -7.09
N THR A 81 -4.71 -18.39 -6.84
CA THR A 81 -5.72 -19.16 -7.56
C THR A 81 -6.19 -18.44 -8.83
N GLY A 82 -5.84 -17.15 -8.97
CA GLY A 82 -6.19 -16.30 -10.09
C GLY A 82 -7.46 -15.49 -9.87
N GLU A 83 -8.10 -15.60 -8.70
CA GLU A 83 -9.23 -14.75 -8.35
C GLU A 83 -8.78 -13.33 -8.01
N SER A 84 -9.67 -12.38 -8.29
CA SER A 84 -9.43 -10.96 -8.08
C SER A 84 -10.22 -10.45 -6.87
N THR A 85 -9.64 -9.49 -6.16
CA THR A 85 -10.28 -8.73 -5.08
C THR A 85 -10.06 -7.26 -5.34
N HIS A 86 -11.14 -6.51 -5.52
CA HIS A 86 -11.06 -5.05 -5.64
C HIS A 86 -11.00 -4.43 -4.25
N LEU A 87 -10.04 -3.53 -4.06
CA LEU A 87 -9.88 -2.72 -2.87
C LEU A 87 -9.88 -1.24 -3.25
N ALA A 88 -10.72 -0.47 -2.57
CA ALA A 88 -10.59 0.98 -2.50
C ALA A 88 -10.33 1.41 -1.05
N LEU A 89 -9.37 2.31 -0.86
CA LEU A 89 -9.12 3.01 0.41
C LEU A 89 -9.17 4.50 0.16
N ASP A 90 -10.07 5.20 0.84
CA ASP A 90 -10.14 6.66 0.84
C ASP A 90 -9.71 7.17 2.22
N SER A 91 -8.64 7.94 2.27
CA SER A 91 -8.08 8.43 3.53
C SER A 91 -8.91 9.59 4.08
N TYR A 92 -9.15 9.59 5.39
CA TYR A 92 -9.78 10.73 6.08
C TYR A 92 -8.89 11.36 7.15
N GLY A 93 -7.74 10.76 7.45
CA GLY A 93 -6.75 11.32 8.37
C GLY A 93 -5.37 10.73 8.11
N VAL A 94 -4.35 11.57 8.16
CA VAL A 94 -2.95 11.18 7.91
C VAL A 94 -2.10 11.61 9.10
N VAL A 95 -1.26 10.69 9.58
CA VAL A 95 -0.22 10.93 10.57
C VAL A 95 1.14 10.79 9.89
N ARG A 96 2.04 11.74 10.15
CA ARG A 96 3.43 11.68 9.70
C ARG A 96 4.28 11.23 10.88
N LEU A 97 4.90 10.05 10.76
CA LEU A 97 5.73 9.53 11.84
C LEU A 97 7.04 10.32 11.92
N PRO A 98 7.52 10.63 13.13
CA PRO A 98 8.83 11.25 13.30
C PRO A 98 9.91 10.24 12.91
N THR A 99 10.64 10.54 11.85
CA THR A 99 11.81 9.78 11.39
C THR A 99 13.05 10.62 11.63
N ASP A 100 13.75 10.38 12.74
CA ASP A 100 15.14 10.85 12.91
C ASP A 100 16.08 9.82 12.29
N ASP A 101 15.91 9.61 10.98
CA ASP A 101 16.65 8.59 10.26
C ASP A 101 17.84 9.19 9.50
N ARG A 102 18.93 8.42 9.43
CA ARG A 102 20.16 8.86 8.71
C ARG A 102 19.97 8.92 7.20
N THR A 103 18.85 8.41 6.71
CA THR A 103 18.54 8.20 5.29
C THR A 103 17.56 9.23 4.73
N ALA A 104 17.08 10.16 5.56
CA ALA A 104 16.11 11.20 5.20
C ALA A 104 14.89 10.57 4.51
N THR A 105 14.14 9.76 5.26
CA THR A 105 12.90 9.15 4.82
C THR A 105 11.72 9.64 5.64
N GLU A 106 10.52 9.65 5.06
CA GLU A 106 9.27 9.94 5.75
C GLU A 106 8.34 8.73 5.66
N ILE A 107 7.69 8.40 6.77
CA ILE A 107 6.64 7.39 6.83
C ILE A 107 5.32 8.07 7.18
N TRP A 108 4.35 7.97 6.27
CA TRP A 108 3.03 8.55 6.44
C TRP A 108 2.00 7.44 6.52
N GLU A 109 1.21 7.45 7.59
CA GLU A 109 0.13 6.50 7.83
C GLU A 109 -1.21 7.18 7.69
N ALA A 110 -2.16 6.54 7.03
CA ALA A 110 -3.48 7.07 6.79
C ALA A 110 -4.57 6.11 7.28
N ALA A 111 -5.47 6.63 8.11
CA ALA A 111 -6.74 5.97 8.41
C ALA A 111 -7.71 6.15 7.24
N CYS A 112 -8.37 5.05 6.85
CA CYS A 112 -9.15 4.99 5.62
C CYS A 112 -10.54 4.39 5.84
N THR A 113 -11.54 4.92 5.12
CA THR A 113 -12.73 4.14 4.78
C THR A 113 -12.34 3.16 3.67
N ALA A 114 -12.76 1.91 3.79
CA ALA A 114 -12.43 0.87 2.83
C ALA A 114 -13.67 0.37 2.07
N THR A 115 -13.44 -0.17 0.88
CA THR A 115 -14.40 -1.00 0.16
C THR A 115 -13.67 -2.23 -0.38
N ILE A 116 -14.15 -3.42 -0.05
CA ILE A 116 -13.60 -4.72 -0.50
C ILE A 116 -14.69 -5.44 -1.31
N ASP A 117 -14.49 -5.54 -2.63
CA ASP A 117 -15.47 -6.15 -3.55
C ASP A 117 -16.90 -5.58 -3.34
N GLY A 118 -16.99 -4.25 -3.20
CA GLY A 118 -18.23 -3.51 -2.97
C GLY A 118 -18.71 -3.46 -1.51
N GLU A 119 -18.11 -4.21 -0.59
CA GLU A 119 -18.49 -4.20 0.82
C GLU A 119 -17.71 -3.14 1.60
N VAL A 120 -18.42 -2.30 2.35
CA VAL A 120 -17.83 -1.24 3.16
C VAL A 120 -17.07 -1.81 4.35
N GLY A 121 -15.93 -1.23 4.64
CA GLY A 121 -15.10 -1.59 5.77
C GLY A 121 -14.22 -0.45 6.25
N SER A 122 -13.24 -0.81 7.07
CA SER A 122 -12.21 0.10 7.59
C SER A 122 -10.84 -0.39 7.15
N GLY A 123 -9.90 0.53 7.01
CA GLY A 123 -8.54 0.16 6.67
C GLY A 123 -7.54 1.25 6.99
N GLN A 124 -6.30 0.96 6.62
CA GLN A 124 -5.21 1.91 6.64
C GLN A 124 -4.24 1.63 5.51
N PHE A 125 -3.45 2.64 5.16
CA PHE A 125 -2.22 2.42 4.43
C PHE A 125 -1.07 3.22 5.05
N GLU A 126 0.13 2.73 4.82
CA GLU A 126 1.40 3.37 5.13
C GLU A 126 2.14 3.61 3.81
N THR A 127 2.80 4.76 3.69
CA THR A 127 3.71 5.04 2.58
C THR A 127 5.06 5.51 3.09
N HIS A 128 6.12 5.03 2.46
CA HIS A 128 7.48 5.50 2.70
C HIS A 128 8.01 6.31 1.55
N TRP A 129 8.63 7.44 1.85
CA TRP A 129 9.21 8.33 0.86
C TRP A 129 10.63 8.73 1.23
N PRO A 130 11.57 8.79 0.27
CA PRO A 130 12.76 9.60 0.44
C PRO A 130 12.37 11.08 0.52
N THR A 131 12.70 11.76 1.62
CA THR A 131 12.33 13.16 1.88
C THR A 131 12.69 14.10 0.72
N PRO A 132 13.92 14.07 0.15
CA PRO A 132 14.28 14.99 -0.93
C PRO A 132 13.43 14.77 -2.20
N TYR A 133 13.06 13.51 -2.47
CA TYR A 133 12.22 13.19 -3.62
C TYR A 133 10.78 13.67 -3.40
N LEU A 134 10.23 13.47 -2.20
CA LEU A 134 8.91 13.95 -1.85
C LEU A 134 8.80 15.47 -1.93
N GLN A 135 9.78 16.19 -1.38
CA GLN A 135 9.86 17.66 -1.46
C GLN A 135 9.88 18.13 -2.92
N HIS A 136 10.69 17.49 -3.76
CA HIS A 136 10.73 17.81 -5.19
C HIS A 136 9.36 17.63 -5.86
N LEU A 137 8.63 16.54 -5.56
CA LEU A 137 7.28 16.31 -6.11
C LEU A 137 6.30 17.40 -5.66
N ILE A 138 6.32 17.77 -4.38
CA ILE A 138 5.47 18.84 -3.82
C ILE A 138 5.76 20.19 -4.48
N GLU A 139 7.04 20.55 -4.63
CA GLU A 139 7.46 21.83 -5.21
C GLU A 139 7.17 21.91 -6.73
N SER A 140 7.34 20.79 -7.43
CA SER A 140 7.13 20.71 -8.88
C SER A 140 5.65 20.60 -9.28
N LYS A 141 4.75 20.29 -8.34
CA LYS A 141 3.32 20.03 -8.61
C LYS A 141 3.12 18.95 -9.68
N ALA A 142 4.00 17.94 -9.67
CA ALA A 142 4.02 16.85 -10.63
C ALA A 142 2.85 15.87 -10.44
#